data_AF-A0A1J5TS14-F1
#
_entry.id   AF-A0A1J5TS14-F1
#
_cell.length_a   1.000
_cell.length_b   1.000
_cell.length_c   1.000
_cell.angle_alpha   90.00
_cell.angle_beta   90.00
_cell.angle_gamma   90.00
#
_symmetry.space_group_name_H-M   'P 1'
#
loop_
_entity.id
_entity.type
_entity.pdbx_description
1 polymer ?
#
loop_
_entity_poly.entity_id
_entity_poly.type
_entity_poly.pdbx_seq_one_letter_code
_entity_poly.pdbx_strand_id
1 'polypeptide(L)' 'MQKDLSKYIKEAEKIAGSGKNIVLTGGAPVWLYLTLAHALHGKVKTLKYRSPEAGDVLIVNHKSH' A
#
# COMPACT_ATOMS: atom_id res chain seq x y z
N MET A 1 12.04 5.16 -18.71
CA MET A 1 10.60 4.93 -18.95
C MET A 1 9.92 4.68 -17.60
N GLN A 2 9.39 5.73 -16.95
CA GLN A 2 8.61 5.65 -15.70
C GLN A 2 7.50 6.71 -15.76
N LYS A 3 6.79 6.82 -16.90
CA LYS A 3 5.84 7.93 -17.15
C LYS A 3 4.56 7.87 -16.29
N ASP A 4 4.29 6.76 -15.61
CA ASP A 4 2.98 6.52 -14.97
C ASP A 4 3.03 6.20 -13.47
N LEU A 5 4.22 6.06 -12.87
CA LEU A 5 4.33 5.69 -11.46
C LEU A 5 3.68 6.73 -10.54
N SER A 6 3.89 8.02 -10.82
CA SER A 6 3.26 9.10 -10.04
C SER A 6 1.74 9.11 -10.18
N LYS A 7 1.20 8.71 -11.34
CA LYS A 7 -0.24 8.58 -11.54
C LYS A 7 -0.79 7.42 -10.71
N TYR A 8 -0.09 6.29 -10.74
CA TYR A 8 -0.46 5.10 -9.97
C TYR A 8 -0.46 5.37 -8.46
N ILE A 9 0.56 6.07 -7.95
CA ILE A 9 0.62 6.49 -6.55
C ILE A 9 -0.57 7.39 -6.21
N LYS A 10 -0.87 8.42 -7.02
CA LYS A 10 -2.01 9.32 -6.78
C LYS A 10 -3.34 8.59 -6.75
N GLU A 11 -3.55 7.63 -7.65
CA GLU A 11 -4.75 6.80 -7.65
C GLU A 11 -4.83 5.93 -6.40
N ALA A 12 -3.73 5.28 -6.02
CA ALA A 12 -3.68 4.49 -4.79
C ALA A 12 -3.97 5.32 -3.54
N GLU A 13 -3.41 6.54 -3.44
CA GLU A 13 -3.67 7.48 -2.35
C GLU A 13 -5.14 7.90 -2.30
N LYS A 14 -5.73 8.21 -3.46
CA LYS A 14 -7.14 8.58 -3.57
C LYS A 14 -8.07 7.44 -3.14
N ILE A 15 -7.76 6.20 -3.54
CA ILE A 15 -8.54 5.01 -3.20
C ILE A 15 -8.39 4.67 -1.71
N ALA A 16 -7.15 4.68 -1.21
CA ALA A 16 -6.85 4.39 0.19
C ALA A 16 -7.54 5.38 1.14
N GLY A 17 -7.53 6.67 0.77
CA GLY A 17 -7.96 7.74 1.66
C GLY A 17 -7.12 7.79 2.95
N SER A 18 -7.66 8.46 3.98
CA SER A 18 -6.96 8.65 5.26
C SER A 18 -7.58 7.81 6.37
N GLY A 19 -6.75 7.25 7.26
CA GLY A 19 -7.17 6.56 8.49
C GLY A 19 -7.80 5.18 8.29
N LYS A 20 -7.81 4.64 7.08
CA LYS A 20 -8.38 3.32 6.77
C LYS A 20 -7.39 2.18 6.95
N ASN A 21 -7.91 0.95 7.04
CA ASN A 21 -7.13 -0.28 6.96
C ASN A 21 -7.09 -0.73 5.50
N ILE A 22 -5.90 -0.80 4.91
CA ILE A 22 -5.69 -1.09 3.50
C ILE A 22 -5.02 -2.45 3.33
N VAL A 23 -5.46 -3.20 2.31
CA VAL A 23 -4.85 -4.46 1.87
C VAL A 23 -4.49 -4.33 0.40
N LEU A 24 -3.20 -4.45 0.07
CA LEU A 24 -2.70 -4.54 -1.29
C LEU A 24 -2.86 -5.97 -1.80
N THR A 25 -3.43 -6.13 -2.99
CA THR A 25 -3.70 -7.42 -3.62
C THR A 25 -3.31 -7.38 -5.10
N GLY A 26 -3.40 -8.53 -5.79
CA GLY A 26 -3.04 -8.67 -7.20
C GLY A 26 -1.55 -8.94 -7.41
N GLY A 27 -1.16 -9.28 -8.64
CA GLY A 27 0.23 -9.57 -9.00
C GLY A 27 0.97 -8.33 -9.48
N ALA A 28 2.02 -7.93 -8.76
CA ALA A 28 2.89 -6.84 -9.14
C ALA A 28 4.36 -7.13 -8.75
N PRO A 29 5.33 -6.40 -9.33
CA PRO A 29 6.71 -6.47 -8.86
C PRO A 29 6.85 -5.99 -7.41
N VAL A 30 7.80 -6.58 -6.67
CA VAL A 30 8.09 -6.24 -5.26
C VAL A 30 8.29 -4.74 -5.05
N TRP A 31 9.02 -4.08 -5.97
CA TRP A 31 9.32 -2.65 -5.87
C TRP A 31 8.06 -1.77 -5.87
N LEU A 32 6.97 -2.19 -6.52
CA LEU A 32 5.73 -1.42 -6.55
C LEU A 32 5.04 -1.44 -5.19
N TYR A 33 4.97 -2.60 -4.52
CA TYR A 33 4.43 -2.67 -3.16
C TYR A 33 5.25 -1.83 -2.18
N LEU A 34 6.58 -1.83 -2.30
CA LEU A 34 7.45 -0.98 -1.48
C LEU A 34 7.19 0.50 -1.71
N THR A 35 6.99 0.89 -2.98
CA THR A 35 6.71 2.28 -3.36
C THR A 35 5.38 2.75 -2.80
N LEU A 36 4.32 1.93 -2.94
CA LEU A 36 3.00 2.23 -2.38
C LEU A 36 3.01 2.24 -0.85
N ALA A 37 3.74 1.31 -0.24
CA ALA A 37 3.87 1.27 1.21
C ALA A 37 4.48 2.56 1.75
N HIS A 38 5.53 3.07 1.10
CA HIS A 38 6.13 4.35 1.45
C HIS A 38 5.16 5.53 1.23
N ALA A 39 4.47 5.59 0.09
CA ALA A 39 3.55 6.67 -0.22
C ALA A 39 2.31 6.73 0.72
N LEU A 40 1.84 5.57 1.17
CA LEU A 40 0.71 5.44 2.08
C LEU A 40 1.11 5.49 3.56
N HIS A 41 2.41 5.42 3.86
CA HIS A 41 2.94 5.51 5.21
C HIS A 41 2.51 6.82 5.89
N GLY A 42 1.92 6.74 7.08
CA GLY A 42 1.38 7.90 7.80
C GLY A 42 0.01 8.40 7.32
N LYS A 43 -0.53 7.88 6.21
CA LYS A 43 -1.89 8.22 5.72
C LYS A 43 -2.93 7.20 6.16
N VAL A 44 -2.54 5.93 6.20
CA VAL A 44 -3.43 4.81 6.53
C VAL A 44 -3.19 4.31 7.96
N LYS A 45 -4.21 3.72 8.58
CA LYS A 45 -4.10 3.14 9.93
C LYS A 45 -3.27 1.86 9.91
N THR A 46 -3.56 0.97 8.97
CA THR A 46 -2.76 -0.23 8.71
C THR A 46 -2.64 -0.47 7.21
N LEU A 47 -1.50 -0.97 6.77
CA LEU A 47 -1.26 -1.45 5.42
C LEU A 47 -0.82 -2.91 5.47
N LYS A 48 -1.49 -3.77 4.71
CA LYS A 48 -1.15 -5.19 4.55
C LYS A 48 -0.95 -5.52 3.08
N TYR A 49 -0.23 -6.58 2.79
CA TYR A 49 -0.17 -7.23 1.48
C TYR A 49 -0.75 -8.63 1.58
N ARG A 50 -1.64 -9.00 0.65
CA ARG A 50 -2.17 -10.36 0.56
C ARG A 50 -1.24 -11.22 -0.30
N SER A 51 -0.42 -12.00 0.38
CA SER A 51 0.37 -13.07 -0.21
C SER A 51 -0.53 -14.27 -0.58
N PRO A 52 -0.36 -14.89 -1.75
CA PRO A 52 -1.09 -16.10 -2.13
C PRO A 52 -0.87 -17.27 -1.15
N GLU A 53 0.32 -17.34 -0.57
CA GLU A 53 0.80 -18.45 0.27
C GLU A 53 0.68 -18.16 1.77
N ALA A 54 0.95 -16.92 2.19
CA ALA A 54 0.97 -16.53 3.61
C ALA A 54 -0.28 -15.75 4.06
N GLY A 55 -1.18 -15.40 3.13
CA GLY A 55 -2.32 -14.54 3.43
C GLY A 55 -1.92 -13.10 3.72
N ASP A 56 -2.59 -12.44 4.66
CA ASP A 56 -2.41 -11.01 4.94
C ASP A 56 -1.14 -10.74 5.78
N VAL A 57 -0.09 -10.27 5.11
CA VAL A 57 1.18 -9.85 5.72
C VAL A 57 1.13 -8.37 6.07
N LEU A 58 1.40 -8.02 7.33
CA LEU A 58 1.42 -6.63 7.79
C LEU A 58 2.68 -5.90 7.28
N ILE A 59 2.50 -4.73 6.66
CA ILE A 59 3.60 -3.87 6.18
C ILE A 59 3.74 -2.64 7.08
N VAL A 60 2.63 -1.95 7.37
CA VAL A 60 2.61 -0.74 8.21
C VAL A 60 1.50 -0.86 9.24
N ASN A 61 1.80 -0.49 10.48
CA ASN A 61 0.80 -0.31 11.52
C ASN A 61 1.05 1.04 12.22
N HIS A 62 0.24 2.03 11.88
CA HIS A 62 0.25 3.36 12.48
C HIS A 62 -0.79 3.45 13.61
N LYS A 63 -0.84 2.43 14.47
CA LYS A 63 -1.51 2.56 15.77
C LYS A 63 -0.67 3.48 16.64
N SER A 64 -1.11 4.72 16.79
CA SER A 64 -0.77 5.47 18.00
C SER A 64 -1.60 4.86 19.13
N HIS A 65 -0.94 4.04 19.95
CA HIS A 65 -1.44 3.33 21.14
C HIS A 65 -2.38 2.13 20.90
#